data_AF-A0A1R3JEX9-F1
#
_entry.id   AF-A0A1R3JEX9-F1
#
_cell.length_a   1.000
_cell.length_b   1.000
_cell.length_c   1.000
_cell.angle_alpha   90.00
_cell.angle_beta   90.00
_cell.angle_gamma   90.00
#
_symmetry.space_group_name_H-M   'P 1'
#
loop_
_entity.id
_entity.type
_entity.pdbx_description
1 polymer ?
#
loop_
_entity_poly.entity_id
_entity_poly.type
_entity_poly.pdbx_seq_one_letter_code
_entity_poly.pdbx_strand_id
1 'polypeptide(L)'
;MAPDKYRARCLTMRASGESGDNLSPIAPVELESPVGQLLSQILKTHPHLLPAAIDQQLENLQSDKDDQKDEAAGSQDLLYKRIAEVKEKERRRTLEEILYCLIVQKFVDNEISMIPKIMPTSDPTGRVDFWPNQEEKLERVHSPEAFEMIESHLSLVLGDRVVGPLSTIVQISKIKLGKLYAASIMYGYFLRRVDQRFQLERTMKTLPEDFTKDQARFEFPNPGKQLWDPDSLISIPPDDDNESDGGGYMDTAEGKSYRLRSYVMYLDSETLQRYATIRSKEAVSLIEKQTQALFGRPDIQVLDDGSLDTSSDEVVSITFAGLTMLVLEAVAFGSFLWDAESYVESKYHFLKS
;
A
#
# COMPACT_ATOMS: atom_id res chain seq x y z
N MET A 1 -62.27 23.82 -50.64
CA MET A 1 -60.86 24.18 -50.91
C MET A 1 -60.05 23.77 -49.69
N ALA A 2 -58.85 23.23 -49.94
CA ALA A 2 -57.97 22.50 -49.03
C ALA A 2 -57.50 23.31 -47.78
N PRO A 3 -56.84 22.65 -46.80
CA PRO A 3 -56.75 23.04 -45.39
C PRO A 3 -55.48 23.84 -45.07
N ASP A 4 -55.44 24.50 -43.90
CA ASP A 4 -54.19 24.91 -43.27
C ASP A 4 -54.01 24.31 -41.88
N LYS A 5 -52.84 23.69 -41.71
CA LYS A 5 -52.41 22.92 -40.54
C LYS A 5 -51.44 23.73 -39.67
N TYR A 6 -51.30 23.24 -38.44
CA TYR A 6 -50.23 23.42 -37.45
C TYR A 6 -50.35 24.69 -36.58
N ARG A 7 -50.16 24.64 -35.25
CA ARG A 7 -49.17 23.84 -34.51
C ARG A 7 -49.57 23.78 -33.02
N ALA A 8 -50.02 22.63 -32.52
CA ALA A 8 -50.08 22.41 -31.08
C ALA A 8 -48.67 22.09 -30.58
N ARG A 9 -48.15 22.87 -29.64
CA ARG A 9 -46.89 22.59 -28.94
C ARG A 9 -47.07 21.33 -28.09
N CYS A 10 -46.49 20.22 -28.53
CA CYS A 10 -46.29 19.04 -27.71
C CYS A 10 -45.26 19.39 -26.63
N LEU A 11 -45.67 19.42 -25.36
CA LEU A 11 -44.74 19.46 -24.23
C LEU A 11 -44.17 18.06 -24.08
N THR A 12 -42.98 17.84 -24.62
CA THR A 12 -42.19 16.64 -24.37
C THR A 12 -41.68 16.73 -22.93
N MET A 13 -42.34 16.02 -22.02
CA MET A 13 -41.84 15.78 -20.67
C MET A 13 -40.63 14.86 -20.79
N ARG A 14 -39.44 15.47 -20.78
CA ARG A 14 -38.18 14.73 -20.68
C ARG A 14 -38.04 14.35 -19.22
N ALA A 15 -38.22 13.06 -18.91
CA ALA A 15 -37.78 12.53 -17.63
C ALA A 15 -36.25 12.73 -17.57
N SER A 16 -35.82 13.71 -16.80
CA SER A 16 -34.43 13.80 -16.38
C SER A 16 -34.22 12.62 -15.43
N GLY A 17 -33.57 11.58 -15.92
CA GLY A 17 -33.03 10.55 -15.05
C GLY A 17 -31.95 11.19 -14.20
N GLU A 18 -32.33 11.76 -13.06
CA GLU A 18 -31.43 11.86 -11.92
C GLU A 18 -31.09 10.42 -11.52
N SER A 19 -30.04 9.88 -12.15
CA SER A 19 -29.25 8.80 -11.57
C SER A 19 -28.49 9.41 -10.39
N GLY A 20 -29.21 9.70 -9.33
CA GLY A 20 -28.65 10.01 -8.02
C GLY A 20 -28.00 8.74 -7.48
N ASP A 21 -26.73 8.57 -7.79
CA ASP A 21 -25.77 7.83 -6.96
C ASP A 21 -24.36 8.31 -7.36
N ASN A 22 -24.08 9.59 -7.09
CA ASN A 22 -22.70 10.03 -6.90
C ASN A 22 -22.22 9.47 -5.55
N LEU A 23 -22.11 8.15 -5.47
CA LEU A 23 -21.49 7.47 -4.34
C LEU A 23 -20.00 7.78 -4.41
N SER A 24 -19.50 8.43 -3.37
CA SER A 24 -18.09 8.73 -3.19
C SER A 24 -17.23 7.50 -3.53
N PRO A 25 -16.10 7.68 -4.25
CA PRO A 25 -15.24 6.55 -4.57
C PRO A 25 -14.77 5.86 -3.29
N ILE A 26 -14.87 4.52 -3.24
CA ILE A 26 -14.44 3.71 -2.09
C ILE A 26 -12.93 3.83 -1.86
N ALA A 27 -12.18 3.98 -2.94
CA ALA A 27 -10.73 4.02 -2.94
C ALA A 27 -10.22 5.03 -3.98
N PRO A 28 -9.01 5.60 -3.81
CA PRO A 28 -8.54 6.70 -4.63
C PRO A 28 -8.13 6.33 -6.06
N VAL A 29 -7.74 5.07 -6.33
CA VAL A 29 -7.36 4.65 -7.70
C VAL A 29 -8.60 4.24 -8.50
N GLU A 30 -8.74 4.80 -9.69
CA GLU A 30 -9.78 4.44 -10.66
C GLU A 30 -9.35 3.24 -11.52
N LEU A 31 -10.25 2.28 -11.69
CA LEU A 31 -10.00 1.06 -12.46
C LEU A 31 -10.48 1.24 -13.90
N GLU A 32 -9.60 0.99 -14.87
CA GLU A 32 -9.84 1.27 -16.29
C GLU A 32 -10.27 0.01 -17.05
N SER A 33 -9.83 -1.18 -16.65
CA SER A 33 -10.16 -2.41 -17.37
C SER A 33 -11.62 -2.82 -17.15
N PRO A 34 -12.24 -3.55 -18.10
CA PRO A 34 -13.59 -4.10 -17.93
C PRO A 34 -13.71 -4.98 -16.67
N VAL A 35 -12.66 -5.74 -16.38
CA VAL A 35 -12.59 -6.60 -15.19
C VAL A 35 -12.51 -5.76 -13.92
N GLY A 36 -11.66 -4.75 -13.87
CA GLY A 36 -11.55 -3.86 -12.70
C GLY A 36 -12.84 -3.07 -12.45
N GLN A 37 -13.52 -2.60 -13.50
CA GLN A 37 -14.83 -1.95 -13.36
C GLN A 37 -15.90 -2.90 -12.79
N LEU A 38 -15.95 -4.14 -13.28
CA LEU A 38 -16.83 -5.18 -12.75
C LEU A 38 -16.52 -5.44 -11.26
N LEU A 39 -15.25 -5.65 -10.92
CA LEU A 39 -14.81 -5.92 -9.54
C LEU A 39 -15.09 -4.73 -8.61
N SER A 40 -14.90 -3.49 -9.08
CA SER A 40 -15.27 -2.27 -8.35
C SER A 40 -16.77 -2.23 -8.05
N GLN A 41 -17.61 -2.61 -9.01
CA GLN A 41 -19.06 -2.66 -8.83
C GLN A 41 -19.47 -3.76 -7.84
N ILE A 42 -18.84 -4.93 -7.91
CA ILE A 42 -19.07 -6.01 -6.96
C ILE A 42 -18.64 -5.58 -5.55
N LEU A 43 -17.47 -4.96 -5.41
CA LEU A 43 -17.01 -4.43 -4.12
C LEU A 43 -17.98 -3.40 -3.53
N LYS A 44 -18.61 -2.55 -4.37
CA LYS A 44 -19.62 -1.59 -3.93
C LYS A 44 -20.95 -2.22 -3.51
N THR A 45 -21.41 -3.22 -4.26
CA THR A 45 -22.78 -3.75 -4.12
C THR A 45 -22.87 -5.02 -3.29
N HIS A 46 -21.91 -5.93 -3.46
CA HIS A 46 -21.87 -7.24 -2.83
C HIS A 46 -20.42 -7.63 -2.49
N PRO A 47 -19.76 -6.98 -1.50
CA PRO A 47 -18.35 -7.22 -1.16
C PRO A 47 -18.02 -8.70 -0.90
N HIS A 48 -18.95 -9.45 -0.30
CA HIS A 48 -18.78 -10.88 0.00
C HIS A 48 -18.64 -11.78 -1.25
N LEU A 49 -19.07 -11.32 -2.42
CA LEU A 49 -18.91 -12.05 -3.68
C LEU A 49 -17.57 -11.78 -4.36
N LEU A 50 -16.82 -10.77 -3.91
CA LEU A 50 -15.60 -10.33 -4.56
C LEU A 50 -14.52 -11.42 -4.64
N PRO A 51 -14.24 -12.22 -3.58
CA PRO A 51 -13.24 -13.29 -3.67
C PRO A 51 -13.58 -14.33 -4.74
N ALA A 52 -14.85 -14.75 -4.82
CA ALA A 52 -15.31 -15.71 -5.81
C ALA A 52 -15.24 -15.15 -7.24
N ALA A 53 -15.58 -13.87 -7.41
CA ALA A 53 -15.45 -13.19 -8.69
C ALA A 53 -13.98 -13.09 -9.12
N ILE A 54 -13.07 -12.76 -8.20
CA ILE A 54 -11.63 -12.68 -8.46
C ILE A 54 -11.08 -14.06 -8.87
N ASP A 55 -11.45 -15.12 -8.16
CA ASP A 55 -11.03 -16.49 -8.52
C ASP A 55 -11.44 -16.84 -9.95
N GLN A 56 -12.68 -16.55 -10.33
CA GLN A 56 -13.15 -16.77 -11.69
C GLN A 56 -12.35 -15.95 -12.72
N GLN A 57 -12.00 -14.69 -12.42
CA GLN A 57 -11.21 -13.87 -13.33
C GLN A 57 -9.76 -14.39 -13.46
N LEU A 58 -9.16 -14.87 -12.38
CA LEU A 58 -7.81 -15.47 -12.42
C LEU A 58 -7.79 -16.76 -13.23
N GLU A 59 -8.82 -17.60 -13.11
CA GLU A 59 -9.00 -18.81 -13.93
C GLU A 59 -9.16 -18.48 -15.43
N ASN A 60 -9.94 -17.44 -15.75
CA ASN A 60 -10.09 -16.97 -17.12
C ASN A 60 -8.74 -16.47 -17.68
N LEU A 61 -7.99 -15.67 -16.90
CA LEU A 61 -6.68 -15.17 -17.31
C LEU A 61 -5.65 -16.29 -17.53
N GLN A 62 -5.74 -17.37 -16.74
CA GLN A 62 -4.91 -18.56 -16.91
C GLN A 62 -5.27 -19.30 -18.20
N SER A 63 -6.56 -19.52 -18.44
CA SER A 63 -7.05 -20.18 -19.66
C SER A 63 -6.62 -19.41 -20.92
N ASP A 64 -6.82 -18.09 -20.93
CA ASP A 64 -6.41 -17.22 -22.02
C ASP A 64 -4.88 -17.23 -22.26
N LYS A 65 -4.08 -17.46 -21.21
CA LYS A 65 -2.62 -17.56 -21.30
C LYS A 65 -2.18 -18.86 -21.97
N ASP A 66 -2.85 -19.95 -21.61
CA ASP A 66 -2.52 -21.28 -22.12
C ASP A 66 -2.94 -21.40 -23.59
N ASP A 67 -4.14 -20.93 -23.95
CA ASP A 67 -4.61 -20.88 -25.34
C ASP A 67 -3.66 -20.05 -26.23
N GLN A 68 -3.19 -18.91 -25.73
CA GLN A 68 -2.27 -18.05 -26.47
C GLN A 68 -0.89 -18.69 -26.68
N LYS A 69 -0.44 -19.52 -25.73
CA LYS A 69 0.83 -20.23 -25.86
C LYS A 69 0.76 -21.28 -26.97
N ASP A 70 -0.38 -21.95 -27.10
CA ASP A 70 -0.63 -22.93 -28.16
C ASP A 70 -0.75 -22.26 -29.54
N GLU A 71 -1.40 -21.10 -29.63
CA GLU A 71 -1.46 -20.31 -30.88
C GLU A 71 -0.09 -19.77 -31.33
N ALA A 72 0.75 -19.31 -30.39
CA ALA A 72 2.06 -18.75 -30.68
C ALA A 72 3.10 -19.79 -31.14
N ALA A 73 2.94 -21.06 -30.74
CA ALA A 73 3.83 -22.15 -31.17
C ALA A 73 3.71 -22.47 -32.68
N GLY A 74 2.61 -22.05 -33.33
CA GLY A 74 2.32 -22.34 -34.73
C GLY A 74 2.69 -21.25 -35.74
N SER A 75 3.05 -20.03 -35.32
CA SER A 75 3.15 -18.86 -36.22
C SER A 75 4.38 -17.98 -35.97
N GLN A 76 5.20 -17.75 -37.01
CA GLN A 76 6.41 -16.89 -36.96
C GLN A 76 6.17 -15.45 -37.44
N ASP A 77 4.91 -15.01 -37.54
CA ASP A 77 4.57 -13.71 -38.13
C ASP A 77 4.65 -12.54 -37.11
N LEU A 78 5.15 -11.39 -37.58
CA LEU A 78 5.35 -10.16 -36.80
C LEU A 78 4.03 -9.62 -36.21
N LEU A 79 2.92 -9.83 -36.91
CA LEU A 79 1.59 -9.45 -36.42
C LEU A 79 1.22 -10.20 -35.13
N TYR A 80 1.44 -11.52 -35.09
CA TYR A 80 1.16 -12.34 -33.90
C TYR A 80 2.03 -11.94 -32.73
N LYS A 81 3.30 -11.59 -32.98
CA LYS A 81 4.19 -11.06 -31.95
C LYS A 81 3.62 -9.76 -31.35
N ARG A 82 3.14 -8.83 -32.19
CA ARG A 82 2.58 -7.57 -31.70
C ARG A 82 1.25 -7.74 -30.95
N ILE A 83 0.39 -8.64 -31.44
CA ILE A 83 -0.85 -9.00 -30.74
C ILE A 83 -0.52 -9.60 -29.37
N ALA A 84 0.50 -10.45 -29.28
CA ALA A 84 0.89 -11.05 -28.02
C ALA A 84 1.43 -10.03 -27.00
N GLU A 85 2.20 -9.04 -27.45
CA GLU A 85 2.67 -7.94 -26.61
C GLU A 85 1.50 -7.11 -26.04
N VAL A 86 0.47 -6.84 -26.84
CA VAL A 86 -0.72 -6.09 -26.40
C VAL A 86 -1.53 -6.91 -25.40
N LYS A 87 -1.81 -8.19 -25.70
CA LYS A 87 -2.51 -9.10 -24.78
C LYS A 87 -1.79 -9.23 -23.45
N GLU A 88 -0.46 -9.34 -23.45
CA GLU A 88 0.33 -9.42 -22.22
C GLU A 88 0.24 -8.12 -21.40
N LYS A 89 0.21 -6.95 -22.06
CA LYS A 89 0.03 -5.66 -21.38
C LYS A 89 -1.37 -5.55 -20.76
N GLU A 90 -2.41 -6.01 -21.45
CA GLU A 90 -3.79 -6.05 -20.94
C GLU A 90 -3.92 -7.02 -19.76
N ARG A 91 -3.28 -8.19 -19.84
CA ARG A 91 -3.23 -9.16 -18.74
C ARG A 91 -2.57 -8.57 -17.51
N ARG A 92 -1.41 -7.92 -17.68
CA ARG A 92 -0.70 -7.21 -16.60
C ARG A 92 -1.57 -6.15 -15.94
N ARG A 93 -2.25 -5.32 -16.75
CA ARG A 93 -3.18 -4.30 -16.23
C ARG A 93 -4.30 -4.93 -15.42
N THR A 94 -4.88 -6.02 -15.92
CA THR A 94 -5.96 -6.73 -15.23
C THR A 94 -5.49 -7.30 -13.89
N LEU A 95 -4.31 -7.92 -13.85
CA LEU A 95 -3.73 -8.44 -12.60
C LEU A 95 -3.47 -7.34 -11.58
N GLU A 96 -2.95 -6.20 -12.03
CA GLU A 96 -2.73 -5.04 -11.16
C GLU A 96 -4.05 -4.53 -10.53
N GLU A 97 -5.12 -4.45 -11.32
CA GLU A 97 -6.44 -4.04 -10.82
C GLU A 97 -7.08 -5.09 -9.90
N ILE A 98 -6.84 -6.38 -10.13
CA ILE A 98 -7.24 -7.47 -9.22
C ILE A 98 -6.51 -7.34 -7.88
N LEU A 99 -5.18 -7.13 -7.89
CA LEU A 99 -4.39 -6.90 -6.68
C LEU A 99 -4.94 -5.70 -5.89
N TYR A 100 -5.26 -4.61 -6.58
CA TYR A 100 -5.86 -3.45 -5.93
C TYR A 100 -7.21 -3.78 -5.30
N CYS A 101 -8.10 -4.48 -6.00
CA CYS A 101 -9.40 -4.88 -5.46
C CYS A 101 -9.26 -5.72 -4.19
N LEU A 102 -8.31 -6.65 -4.14
CA LEU A 102 -8.02 -7.44 -2.93
C LEU A 102 -7.57 -6.56 -1.76
N ILE A 103 -6.71 -5.57 -2.02
CA ILE A 103 -6.25 -4.62 -0.99
C ILE A 103 -7.42 -3.78 -0.47
N VAL A 104 -8.21 -3.19 -1.36
CA VAL A 104 -9.37 -2.37 -0.96
C VAL A 104 -10.39 -3.22 -0.21
N GLN A 105 -10.58 -4.48 -0.60
CA GLN A 105 -11.42 -5.40 0.16
C GLN A 105 -10.93 -5.55 1.60
N LYS A 106 -9.62 -5.67 1.83
CA LYS A 106 -9.08 -5.73 3.20
C LYS A 106 -9.36 -4.45 3.99
N PHE A 107 -9.27 -3.28 3.38
CA PHE A 107 -9.68 -2.03 4.04
C PHE A 107 -11.17 -2.05 4.41
N VAL A 108 -12.04 -2.50 3.49
CA VAL A 108 -13.49 -2.61 3.73
C VAL A 108 -13.81 -3.64 4.82
N ASP A 109 -13.19 -4.82 4.79
CA ASP A 109 -13.39 -5.90 5.77
C ASP A 109 -12.97 -5.48 7.18
N ASN A 110 -11.99 -4.58 7.31
CA ASN A 110 -11.54 -4.00 8.59
C ASN A 110 -12.27 -2.70 8.96
N GLU A 111 -13.25 -2.26 8.16
CA GLU A 111 -14.00 -1.02 8.32
C GLU A 111 -13.11 0.24 8.36
N ILE A 112 -12.03 0.25 7.59
CA ILE A 112 -11.06 1.33 7.47
C ILE A 112 -11.38 2.09 6.19
N SER A 113 -11.77 3.37 6.31
CA SER A 113 -11.91 4.24 5.13
C SER A 113 -10.52 4.66 4.66
N MET A 114 -10.23 4.44 3.38
CA MET A 114 -8.96 4.85 2.78
C MET A 114 -8.89 6.37 2.65
N ILE A 115 -7.68 6.92 2.77
CA ILE A 115 -7.44 8.34 2.57
C ILE A 115 -7.81 8.73 1.14
N PRO A 116 -8.66 9.76 0.95
CA PRO A 116 -9.03 10.22 -0.38
C PRO A 116 -7.88 11.03 -1.00
N LYS A 117 -8.00 11.33 -2.30
CA LYS A 117 -7.11 12.25 -2.99
C LYS A 117 -6.95 13.57 -2.23
N ILE A 118 -5.71 13.98 -2.01
CA ILE A 118 -5.37 15.22 -1.28
C ILE A 118 -5.63 16.42 -2.18
N MET A 119 -6.77 17.06 -1.94
CA MET A 119 -7.20 18.26 -2.64
C MET A 119 -7.06 19.49 -1.74
N PRO A 120 -6.85 20.68 -2.33
CA PRO A 120 -6.90 21.93 -1.58
C PRO A 120 -8.25 22.06 -0.86
N THR A 121 -8.21 22.45 0.41
CA THR A 121 -9.41 22.65 1.21
C THR A 121 -9.76 24.14 1.30
N SER A 122 -10.99 24.45 1.67
CA SER A 122 -11.42 25.82 1.97
C SER A 122 -10.93 26.31 3.35
N ASP A 123 -10.14 25.50 4.05
CA ASP A 123 -9.62 25.82 5.37
C ASP A 123 -8.59 26.96 5.27
N PRO A 124 -8.69 28.02 6.11
CA PRO A 124 -7.78 29.16 6.04
C PRO A 124 -6.32 28.82 6.36
N THR A 125 -6.05 27.68 7.01
CA THR A 125 -4.69 27.19 7.29
C THR A 125 -4.15 26.29 6.17
N GLY A 126 -4.96 26.02 5.14
CA GLY A 126 -4.61 25.15 4.02
C GLY A 126 -4.49 23.67 4.43
N ARG A 127 -5.13 23.30 5.55
CA ARG A 127 -5.02 21.96 6.13
C ARG A 127 -5.72 20.92 5.26
N VAL A 128 -5.15 19.73 5.09
CA VAL A 128 -5.71 18.70 4.19
C VAL A 128 -6.16 17.41 4.88
N ASP A 129 -5.78 17.20 6.13
CA ASP A 129 -5.97 15.97 6.91
C ASP A 129 -7.24 15.95 7.75
N PHE A 130 -8.38 16.28 7.13
CA PHE A 130 -9.70 16.14 7.75
C PHE A 130 -10.24 14.69 7.66
N TRP A 131 -9.37 13.72 7.92
CA TRP A 131 -9.69 12.29 7.85
C TRP A 131 -10.17 11.78 9.22
N PRO A 132 -11.01 10.73 9.26
CA PRO A 132 -11.37 10.09 10.51
C PRO A 132 -10.14 9.52 11.22
N ASN A 133 -10.06 9.64 12.55
CA ASN A 133 -9.08 8.90 13.32
C ASN A 133 -9.45 7.41 13.32
N GLN A 134 -8.59 6.59 12.74
CA GLN A 134 -8.76 5.14 12.62
C GLN A 134 -7.51 4.39 13.13
N GLU A 135 -6.71 5.01 13.99
CA GLU A 135 -5.44 4.47 14.50
C GLU A 135 -5.62 3.07 15.11
N GLU A 136 -6.59 2.92 16.01
CA GLU A 136 -6.90 1.65 16.66
C GLU A 136 -7.41 0.56 15.68
N LYS A 137 -7.99 0.95 14.53
CA LYS A 137 -8.37 -0.01 13.48
C LYS A 137 -7.15 -0.45 12.67
N LEU A 138 -6.26 0.50 12.37
CA LEU A 138 -5.02 0.25 11.64
C LEU A 138 -4.03 -0.59 12.48
N GLU A 139 -3.96 -0.37 13.79
CA GLU A 139 -3.18 -1.19 14.71
C GLU A 139 -3.57 -2.68 14.64
N ARG A 140 -4.88 -2.97 14.70
CA ARG A 140 -5.42 -4.33 14.70
C ARG A 140 -5.14 -5.13 13.43
N VAL A 141 -4.72 -4.48 12.34
CA VAL A 141 -4.32 -5.15 11.10
C VAL A 141 -3.02 -5.95 11.30
N HIS A 142 -2.18 -5.54 12.24
CA HIS A 142 -0.84 -6.07 12.45
C HIS A 142 -0.78 -6.97 13.70
N SER A 143 0.21 -7.87 13.74
CA SER A 143 0.54 -8.58 14.97
C SER A 143 1.09 -7.58 16.00
N PRO A 144 0.98 -7.85 17.32
CA PRO A 144 1.56 -6.97 18.34
C PRO A 144 3.06 -6.74 18.13
N GLU A 145 3.81 -7.79 17.73
CA GLU A 145 5.24 -7.68 17.48
C GLU A 145 5.57 -6.87 16.21
N ALA A 146 4.72 -6.94 15.19
CA ALA A 146 4.85 -6.07 14.02
C ALA A 146 4.51 -4.62 14.37
N PHE A 147 3.45 -4.38 15.14
CA PHE A 147 3.04 -3.03 15.50
C PHE A 147 4.10 -2.28 16.32
N GLU A 148 4.80 -2.95 17.23
CA GLU A 148 5.96 -2.38 17.94
C GLU A 148 7.05 -1.86 16.97
N MET A 149 7.31 -2.60 15.88
CA MET A 149 8.22 -2.13 14.84
C MET A 149 7.65 -0.95 14.04
N ILE A 150 6.33 -0.90 13.85
CA ILE A 150 5.64 0.22 13.19
C ILE A 150 5.73 1.49 14.05
N GLU A 151 5.56 1.39 15.36
CA GLU A 151 5.77 2.51 16.29
C GLU A 151 7.20 3.04 16.21
N SER A 152 8.20 2.14 16.18
CA SER A 152 9.59 2.52 15.93
C SER A 152 9.76 3.24 14.59
N HIS A 153 9.12 2.76 13.52
CA HIS A 153 9.14 3.41 12.20
C HIS A 153 8.49 4.80 12.22
N LEU A 154 7.36 4.95 12.90
CA LEU A 154 6.66 6.22 13.08
C LEU A 154 7.56 7.24 13.80
N SER A 155 8.21 6.85 14.89
CA SER A 155 9.13 7.72 15.63
C SER A 155 10.29 8.19 14.76
N LEU A 156 10.82 7.34 13.87
CA LEU A 156 11.90 7.71 12.94
C LEU A 156 11.43 8.66 11.84
N VAL A 157 10.26 8.38 11.25
CA VAL A 157 9.69 9.16 10.15
C VAL A 157 9.23 10.54 10.62
N LEU A 158 8.59 10.61 11.79
CA LEU A 158 8.09 11.85 12.38
C LEU A 158 9.22 12.60 13.12
N GLY A 159 10.30 11.90 13.45
CA GLY A 159 11.49 12.39 14.13
C GLY A 159 11.36 12.35 15.65
N ASP A 160 12.44 11.98 16.33
CA ASP A 160 12.57 11.93 17.81
C ASP A 160 12.43 13.31 18.50
N ARG A 161 12.15 14.37 17.73
CA ARG A 161 11.93 15.74 18.21
C ARG A 161 10.45 16.10 18.35
N VAL A 162 9.53 15.15 18.18
CA VAL A 162 8.09 15.36 18.38
C VAL A 162 7.77 15.38 19.88
N VAL A 163 8.35 16.33 20.60
CA VAL A 163 7.88 16.78 21.92
C VAL A 163 6.85 17.90 21.68
N GLY A 164 5.84 17.60 20.86
CA GLY A 164 4.83 18.56 20.42
C GLY A 164 3.44 17.92 20.41
N PRO A 165 2.36 18.69 20.66
CA PRO A 165 1.00 18.15 20.60
C PRO A 165 0.69 17.54 19.22
N LEU A 166 -0.13 16.48 19.17
CA LEU A 166 -0.60 15.85 17.92
C LEU A 166 -1.29 16.84 16.96
N SER A 167 -1.78 17.97 17.49
CA SER A 167 -2.37 19.06 16.73
C SER A 167 -1.37 19.99 16.03
N THR A 168 -0.07 19.76 16.20
CA THR A 168 0.97 20.59 15.56
C THR A 168 0.89 20.44 14.05
N ILE A 169 0.82 21.57 13.34
CA ILE A 169 0.70 21.62 11.88
C ILE A 169 2.10 21.78 11.29
N VAL A 170 2.41 20.95 10.29
CA VAL A 170 3.64 20.99 9.51
C VAL A 170 3.27 21.26 8.04
N GLN A 171 4.10 22.06 7.39
CA GLN A 171 4.03 22.26 5.94
C GLN A 171 5.00 21.32 5.25
N ILE A 172 4.47 20.49 4.36
CA ILE A 172 5.24 19.50 3.61
C ILE A 172 4.80 19.51 2.14
N SER A 173 5.74 19.30 1.24
CA SER A 173 5.43 19.26 -0.18
C SER A 173 4.81 17.92 -0.58
N LYS A 174 3.92 17.92 -1.59
CA LYS A 174 3.24 16.71 -2.04
C LYS A 174 4.22 15.65 -2.53
N ILE A 175 5.32 16.04 -3.19
CA ILE A 175 6.38 15.10 -3.59
C ILE A 175 7.01 14.43 -2.37
N LYS A 176 7.34 15.19 -1.32
CA LYS A 176 7.92 14.62 -0.08
C LYS A 176 6.94 13.67 0.60
N LEU A 177 5.67 14.05 0.67
CA LEU A 177 4.62 13.25 1.26
C LEU A 177 4.37 11.96 0.47
N GLY A 178 4.39 12.03 -0.86
CA GLY A 178 4.30 10.86 -1.75
C GLY A 178 5.48 9.91 -1.62
N LYS A 179 6.71 10.45 -1.52
CA LYS A 179 7.91 9.63 -1.24
C LYS A 179 7.79 8.92 0.10
N LEU A 180 7.34 9.63 1.14
CA LEU A 180 7.14 9.05 2.46
C LEU A 180 6.09 7.93 2.42
N TYR A 181 4.94 8.19 1.82
CA TYR A 181 3.86 7.21 1.68
C TYR A 181 4.31 5.94 0.93
N ALA A 182 5.01 6.10 -0.20
CA ALA A 182 5.55 4.96 -0.94
C ALA A 182 6.60 4.17 -0.13
N ALA A 183 7.49 4.87 0.61
CA ALA A 183 8.46 4.23 1.50
C ALA A 183 7.79 3.43 2.62
N SER A 184 6.73 3.98 3.23
CA SER A 184 5.96 3.30 4.27
C SER A 184 5.15 2.10 3.72
N ILE A 185 4.67 2.15 2.47
CA ILE A 185 4.12 0.96 1.80
C ILE A 185 5.17 -0.14 1.68
N MET A 186 6.37 0.20 1.19
CA MET A 186 7.45 -0.77 1.05
C MET A 186 7.87 -1.35 2.40
N TYR A 187 7.89 -0.53 3.45
CA TYR A 187 8.14 -0.98 4.82
C TYR A 187 7.07 -1.96 5.32
N GLY A 188 5.78 -1.65 5.14
CA GLY A 188 4.69 -2.54 5.52
C GLY A 188 4.72 -3.87 4.77
N TYR A 189 5.05 -3.85 3.48
CA TYR A 189 5.25 -5.05 2.67
C TYR A 189 6.38 -5.93 3.22
N PHE A 190 7.54 -5.34 3.52
CA PHE A 190 8.66 -6.03 4.14
C PHE A 190 8.26 -6.63 5.50
N LEU A 191 7.69 -5.81 6.37
CA LEU A 191 7.38 -6.19 7.75
C LEU A 191 6.40 -7.35 7.80
N ARG A 192 5.35 -7.33 6.96
CA ARG A 192 4.38 -8.42 6.86
C ARG A 192 5.05 -9.74 6.47
N ARG A 193 6.03 -9.71 5.56
CA ARG A 193 6.78 -10.90 5.15
C ARG A 193 7.60 -11.49 6.28
N VAL A 194 8.32 -10.63 7.01
CA VAL A 194 9.18 -11.08 8.10
C VAL A 194 8.35 -11.59 9.26
N ASP A 195 7.28 -10.88 9.63
CA ASP A 195 6.35 -11.30 10.68
C ASP A 195 5.73 -12.66 10.34
N GLN A 196 5.16 -12.85 9.14
CA GLN A 196 4.61 -14.16 8.77
C GLN A 196 5.63 -15.29 8.86
N ARG A 197 6.88 -15.06 8.45
CA ARG A 197 7.93 -16.06 8.58
C ARG A 197 8.26 -16.34 10.04
N PHE A 198 8.43 -15.29 10.84
CA PHE A 198 8.70 -15.39 12.27
C PHE A 198 7.59 -16.17 12.99
N GLN A 199 6.32 -15.85 12.74
CA GLN A 199 5.16 -16.52 13.32
C GLN A 199 5.09 -18.00 12.90
N LEU A 200 5.44 -18.31 11.65
CA LEU A 200 5.51 -19.68 11.14
C LEU A 200 6.60 -20.49 11.86
N GLU A 201 7.82 -19.97 11.94
CA GLU A 201 8.94 -20.63 12.62
C GLU A 201 8.68 -20.80 14.11
N ARG A 202 8.02 -19.81 14.73
CA ARG A 202 7.55 -19.88 16.13
C ARG A 202 6.59 -21.04 16.32
N THR A 203 5.60 -21.16 15.44
CA THR A 203 4.58 -22.22 15.48
C THR A 203 5.19 -23.60 15.21
N MET A 204 6.15 -23.68 14.29
CA MET A 204 6.88 -24.90 13.95
C MET A 204 7.98 -25.27 14.96
N LYS A 205 8.23 -24.42 15.97
CA LYS A 205 9.30 -24.58 16.98
C LYS A 205 10.69 -24.70 16.35
N THR A 206 10.93 -24.00 15.25
CA THR A 206 12.23 -23.95 14.55
C THR A 206 13.02 -22.68 14.86
N LEU A 207 12.46 -21.75 15.64
CA LEU A 207 13.20 -20.60 16.12
C LEU A 207 14.35 -21.04 17.04
N PRO A 208 15.53 -20.41 16.94
CA PRO A 208 16.61 -20.64 17.90
C PRO A 208 16.14 -20.43 19.34
N GLU A 209 16.58 -21.29 20.27
CA GLU A 209 16.11 -21.29 21.67
C GLU A 209 16.31 -19.94 22.38
N ASP A 210 17.31 -19.17 21.95
CA ASP A 210 17.66 -17.86 22.52
C ASP A 210 16.58 -16.80 22.30
N PHE A 211 15.71 -16.95 21.28
CA PHE A 211 14.56 -16.06 21.06
C PHE A 211 13.33 -16.39 21.92
N THR A 212 13.35 -17.55 22.59
CA THR A 212 12.23 -18.06 23.40
C THR A 212 12.42 -17.83 24.90
N LYS A 213 13.65 -17.53 25.32
CA LYS A 213 13.96 -17.16 26.71
C LYS A 213 14.03 -15.64 26.79
N ASP A 214 13.37 -15.06 27.79
CA ASP A 214 13.36 -13.61 28.07
C ASP A 214 14.73 -13.08 28.58
N GLN A 215 15.83 -13.56 28.00
CA GLN A 215 17.21 -13.18 28.34
C GLN A 215 17.92 -12.64 27.10
N ALA A 216 17.49 -11.49 26.61
CA ALA A 216 18.25 -10.73 25.63
C ALA A 216 19.33 -9.89 26.35
N ARG A 217 20.44 -10.52 26.73
CA ARG A 217 21.75 -9.84 26.79
C ARG A 217 22.58 -10.34 25.63
N PHE A 218 22.29 -9.81 24.45
CA PHE A 218 23.14 -10.01 23.29
C PHE A 218 24.06 -8.80 23.16
N GLU A 219 25.37 -9.02 23.30
CA GLU A 219 26.38 -8.05 22.89
C GLU A 219 26.23 -7.82 21.39
N PHE A 220 25.85 -6.59 21.02
CA PHE A 220 25.61 -6.18 19.65
C PHE A 220 26.87 -6.34 18.79
N PRO A 221 26.84 -7.12 17.70
CA PRO A 221 27.86 -7.04 16.67
C PRO A 221 27.67 -5.72 15.90
N ASN A 222 28.73 -4.91 15.89
CA ASN A 222 28.80 -3.59 15.26
C ASN A 222 28.17 -3.55 13.83
N PRO A 223 27.10 -2.76 13.57
CA PRO A 223 26.35 -2.81 12.31
C PRO A 223 26.98 -1.91 11.24
N GLY A 224 28.06 -2.38 10.63
CA GLY A 224 28.60 -1.81 9.41
C GLY A 224 27.88 -2.36 8.18
N LYS A 225 26.75 -1.72 7.79
CA LYS A 225 26.02 -1.74 6.49
C LYS A 225 24.50 -1.91 6.68
N GLN A 226 23.82 -0.82 7.00
CA GLN A 226 22.36 -0.71 6.85
C GLN A 226 22.03 -0.63 5.35
N LEU A 227 21.35 -1.65 4.83
CA LEU A 227 21.02 -1.84 3.41
C LEU A 227 19.66 -1.21 3.05
N TRP A 228 19.44 0.02 3.52
CA TRP A 228 18.30 0.84 3.13
C TRP A 228 18.83 2.17 2.60
N ASP A 229 19.44 2.16 1.41
CA ASP A 229 19.57 3.43 0.70
C ASP A 229 19.84 3.37 -0.80
N PRO A 230 19.24 4.29 -1.56
CA PRO A 230 20.10 5.16 -2.36
C PRO A 230 20.19 6.64 -1.96
N ASP A 231 19.34 7.21 -1.09
CA ASP A 231 19.60 8.48 -0.37
C ASP A 231 18.66 8.69 0.87
N SER A 232 19.26 8.61 2.06
CA SER A 232 18.69 8.18 3.36
C SER A 232 17.60 9.04 3.98
N LEU A 233 16.56 8.38 4.52
CA LEU A 233 15.70 8.92 5.59
C LEU A 233 15.40 7.93 6.73
N ILE A 234 15.89 6.68 6.70
CA ILE A 234 15.48 5.66 7.69
C ILE A 234 16.70 4.86 8.16
N SER A 235 17.36 5.34 9.22
CA SER A 235 18.24 4.53 10.07
C SER A 235 17.46 4.17 11.32
N ILE A 236 17.37 2.89 11.68
CA ILE A 236 16.96 2.47 13.03
C ILE A 236 18.21 2.59 13.92
N PRO A 237 18.29 3.54 14.86
CA PRO A 237 19.37 3.57 15.83
C PRO A 237 19.24 2.35 16.75
N PRO A 238 20.35 1.80 17.25
CA PRO A 238 20.29 1.04 18.50
C PRO A 238 19.80 1.99 19.60
N ASP A 239 18.79 1.57 20.37
CA ASP A 239 18.39 2.29 21.59
C ASP A 239 19.57 2.22 22.57
N ASP A 240 20.23 3.36 22.77
CA ASP A 240 21.40 3.49 23.63
C ASP A 240 20.93 3.78 25.08
N ASP A 241 20.15 2.87 25.65
CA ASP A 241 19.74 2.93 27.05
C ASP A 241 20.87 2.41 27.94
N ASN A 242 21.89 3.25 28.12
CA ASN A 242 22.95 3.03 29.09
C ASN A 242 22.79 4.00 30.27
N GLU A 243 21.69 3.87 31.01
CA GLU A 243 21.61 4.34 32.39
C GLU A 243 21.52 3.14 33.34
N SER A 244 22.68 2.62 33.68
CA SER A 244 22.86 1.77 34.85
C SER A 244 22.76 2.64 36.11
N ASP A 245 21.59 2.65 36.77
CA ASP A 245 21.56 2.81 38.23
C ASP A 245 20.54 1.88 38.89
N GLY A 246 20.96 1.29 40.00
CA GLY A 246 20.36 0.11 40.59
C GLY A 246 19.11 0.37 41.42
N GLY A 247 18.24 -0.64 41.49
CA GLY A 247 17.17 -0.67 42.48
C GLY A 247 16.12 -1.72 42.14
N GLY A 248 16.19 -2.88 42.79
CA GLY A 248 15.24 -3.96 42.56
C GLY A 248 13.81 -3.59 42.96
N TYR A 249 12.87 -3.91 42.07
CA TYR A 249 11.50 -4.28 42.41
C TYR A 249 11.08 -5.40 41.45
N MET A 250 10.49 -6.45 42.02
CA MET A 250 9.65 -7.37 41.25
C MET A 250 8.52 -6.54 40.65
N ASP A 251 8.47 -6.46 39.33
CA ASP A 251 7.19 -6.31 38.66
C ASP A 251 7.03 -7.39 37.59
N THR A 252 5.84 -7.97 37.60
CA THR A 252 5.42 -9.11 36.82
C THR A 252 4.55 -8.52 35.73
N ALA A 253 4.97 -8.68 34.46
CA ALA A 253 4.23 -8.41 33.22
C ALA A 253 4.74 -7.26 32.32
N GLU A 254 6.01 -7.25 31.90
CA GLU A 254 6.42 -6.34 30.80
C GLU A 254 7.70 -6.76 30.03
N GLY A 255 7.85 -8.05 29.73
CA GLY A 255 9.03 -8.60 29.04
C GLY A 255 8.77 -9.11 27.61
N LYS A 256 7.86 -8.49 26.85
CA LYS A 256 7.50 -8.94 25.49
C LYS A 256 8.21 -8.20 24.36
N SER A 257 8.86 -7.07 24.66
CA SER A 257 9.45 -6.20 23.66
C SER A 257 10.61 -6.89 22.96
N TYR A 258 10.71 -6.69 21.64
CA TYR A 258 11.85 -7.07 20.79
C TYR A 258 11.95 -8.47 20.19
N ARG A 259 10.97 -9.39 20.33
CA ARG A 259 11.12 -10.73 19.72
C ARG A 259 11.25 -10.73 18.20
N LEU A 260 10.39 -9.97 17.50
CA LEU A 260 10.48 -9.82 16.04
C LEU A 260 11.70 -8.98 15.63
N ARG A 261 12.03 -7.94 16.40
CA ARG A 261 13.21 -7.10 16.15
C ARG A 261 14.51 -7.92 16.24
N SER A 262 14.67 -8.74 17.27
CA SER A 262 15.81 -9.66 17.41
C SER A 262 15.85 -10.68 16.28
N TYR A 263 14.70 -11.20 15.84
CA TYR A 263 14.62 -12.09 14.69
C TYR A 263 15.12 -11.41 13.41
N VAL A 264 14.69 -10.17 13.14
CA VAL A 264 15.15 -9.39 11.98
C VAL A 264 16.66 -9.16 12.02
N MET A 265 17.23 -8.87 13.18
CA MET A 265 18.68 -8.68 13.36
C MET A 265 19.49 -9.97 13.16
N TYR A 266 18.87 -11.13 13.34
CA TYR A 266 19.50 -12.43 13.13
C TYR A 266 19.55 -12.85 11.65
N LEU A 267 18.63 -12.34 10.82
CA LEU A 267 18.61 -12.66 9.40
C LEU A 267 19.85 -12.14 8.68
N ASP A 268 20.37 -12.94 7.74
CA ASP A 268 21.45 -12.51 6.87
C ASP A 268 20.98 -11.42 5.88
N SER A 269 21.95 -10.65 5.35
CA SER A 269 21.65 -9.53 4.46
C SER A 269 20.96 -9.94 3.15
N GLU A 270 21.21 -11.14 2.65
CA GLU A 270 20.56 -11.66 1.44
C GLU A 270 19.08 -11.96 1.72
N THR A 271 18.78 -12.61 2.84
CA THR A 271 17.41 -12.88 3.28
C THR A 271 16.62 -11.59 3.54
N LEU A 272 17.24 -10.61 4.21
CA LEU A 272 16.63 -9.29 4.42
C LEU A 272 16.33 -8.58 3.10
N GLN A 273 17.28 -8.56 2.16
CA GLN A 273 17.08 -7.97 0.84
C GLN A 273 15.93 -8.67 0.08
N ARG A 274 15.86 -10.01 0.15
CA ARG A 274 14.76 -10.77 -0.46
C ARG A 274 13.41 -10.43 0.16
N TYR A 275 13.35 -10.10 1.44
CA TYR A 275 12.12 -9.67 2.11
C TYR A 275 11.75 -8.23 1.76
N ALA A 276 12.73 -7.34 1.61
CA ALA A 276 12.53 -5.95 1.26
C ALA A 276 12.12 -5.73 -0.21
N THR A 277 12.53 -6.65 -1.10
CA THR A 277 12.26 -6.54 -2.54
C THR A 277 10.79 -6.87 -2.86
N ILE A 278 10.10 -5.93 -3.52
CA ILE A 278 8.78 -6.15 -4.12
C ILE A 278 8.91 -7.15 -5.26
N ARG A 279 8.06 -8.19 -5.26
CA ARG A 279 8.26 -9.36 -6.13
C ARG A 279 7.74 -9.19 -7.55
N SER A 280 6.65 -8.44 -7.75
CA SER A 280 6.03 -8.28 -9.06
C SER A 280 6.14 -6.86 -9.61
N LYS A 281 6.08 -6.75 -10.95
CA LYS A 281 6.04 -5.44 -11.63
C LYS A 281 4.69 -4.76 -11.45
N GLU A 282 3.65 -5.57 -11.31
CA GLU A 282 2.28 -5.21 -11.03
C GLU A 282 2.20 -4.48 -9.68
N ALA A 283 2.80 -5.05 -8.62
CA ALA A 283 2.87 -4.41 -7.31
C ALA A 283 3.65 -3.09 -7.32
N VAL A 284 4.80 -3.02 -8.01
CA VAL A 284 5.56 -1.77 -8.15
C VAL A 284 4.73 -0.67 -8.85
N SER A 285 4.09 -1.01 -9.96
CA SER A 285 3.18 -0.11 -10.69
C SER A 285 1.99 0.32 -9.82
N LEU A 286 1.49 -0.59 -8.98
CA LEU A 286 0.37 -0.31 -8.10
C LEU A 286 0.74 0.68 -6.98
N ILE A 287 1.92 0.55 -6.37
CA ILE A 287 2.44 1.51 -5.38
C ILE A 287 2.53 2.90 -6.02
N GLU A 288 3.06 2.98 -7.24
CA GLU A 288 3.14 4.23 -7.99
C GLU A 288 1.75 4.83 -8.24
N LYS A 289 0.79 4.04 -8.71
CA LYS A 289 -0.59 4.50 -8.98
C LYS A 289 -1.32 4.95 -7.73
N GLN A 290 -1.23 4.21 -6.62
CA GLN A 290 -1.82 4.60 -5.34
C GLN A 290 -1.23 5.94 -4.87
N THR A 291 0.09 6.10 -4.97
CA THR A 291 0.78 7.35 -4.62
C THR A 291 0.32 8.50 -5.51
N GLN A 292 0.24 8.30 -6.83
CA GLN A 292 -0.24 9.31 -7.77
C GLN A 292 -1.72 9.66 -7.58
N ALA A 293 -2.56 8.69 -7.19
CA ALA A 293 -3.96 8.92 -6.92
C ALA A 293 -4.18 9.82 -5.69
N LEU A 294 -3.32 9.68 -4.67
CA LEU A 294 -3.35 10.50 -3.46
C LEU A 294 -2.77 11.89 -3.67
N PHE A 295 -1.56 11.99 -4.23
CA PHE A 295 -0.78 13.23 -4.27
C PHE A 295 -0.77 13.91 -5.64
N GLY A 296 -1.31 13.28 -6.67
CA GLY A 296 -1.20 13.72 -8.05
C GLY A 296 0.08 13.21 -8.73
N ARG A 297 0.18 13.44 -10.04
CA ARG A 297 1.39 13.13 -10.79
C ARG A 297 2.42 14.24 -10.57
N PRO A 298 3.64 13.91 -10.12
CA PRO A 298 4.66 14.93 -9.96
C PRO A 298 5.10 15.42 -11.35
N ASP A 299 4.98 16.72 -11.61
CA ASP A 299 5.47 17.34 -12.84
C ASP A 299 6.96 17.65 -12.69
N ILE A 300 7.79 16.63 -12.91
CA ILE A 300 9.24 16.73 -12.75
C ILE A 300 9.84 16.96 -14.14
N GLN A 301 10.27 18.18 -14.40
CA GLN A 301 11.02 18.50 -15.63
C GLN A 301 12.52 18.35 -15.35
N VAL A 302 13.25 17.68 -16.25
CA VAL A 302 14.71 17.62 -16.15
C VAL A 302 15.26 18.87 -16.83
N LEU A 303 15.90 19.73 -16.05
CA LEU A 303 16.57 20.93 -16.55
C LEU A 303 17.81 20.54 -17.36
N ASP A 304 18.28 21.47 -18.21
CA ASP A 304 19.45 21.26 -19.07
C ASP A 304 20.76 20.98 -18.29
N ASP A 305 20.79 21.29 -16.99
CA ASP A 305 21.90 21.00 -16.06
C ASP A 305 21.80 19.60 -15.39
N GLY A 306 20.77 18.82 -15.72
CA GLY A 306 20.49 17.52 -15.11
C GLY A 306 19.81 17.58 -13.75
N SER A 307 19.48 18.78 -13.25
CA SER A 307 18.68 18.98 -12.04
C SER A 307 17.20 18.72 -12.33
N LEU A 308 16.46 18.29 -11.29
CA LEU A 308 15.02 18.10 -11.37
C LEU A 308 14.33 19.42 -10.99
N ASP A 309 13.59 20.02 -11.92
CA ASP A 309 12.70 21.13 -11.64
C ASP A 309 11.49 20.63 -10.84
N THR A 310 11.43 21.03 -9.57
CA THR A 310 10.30 20.77 -8.67
C THR A 310 9.58 22.07 -8.30
N SER A 311 9.71 23.13 -9.10
CA SER A 311 9.12 24.44 -8.81
C SER A 311 7.58 24.45 -8.80
N SER A 312 6.95 23.45 -9.41
CA SER A 312 5.49 23.23 -9.42
C SER A 312 4.98 22.42 -8.22
N ASP A 313 5.84 21.99 -7.30
CA ASP A 313 5.45 21.14 -6.17
C ASP A 313 4.56 21.90 -5.16
N GLU A 314 3.32 21.42 -5.02
CA GLU A 314 2.35 22.02 -4.12
C GLU A 314 2.69 21.69 -2.65
N VAL A 315 2.70 22.71 -1.80
CA VAL A 315 2.87 22.55 -0.34
C VAL A 315 1.51 22.43 0.33
N VAL A 316 1.37 21.44 1.20
CA VAL A 316 0.15 21.19 1.99
C VAL A 316 0.45 21.30 3.49
N SER A 317 -0.55 21.73 4.24
CA SER A 317 -0.51 21.74 5.71
C SER A 317 -1.14 20.46 6.25
N ILE A 318 -0.44 19.75 7.14
CA ILE A 318 -0.89 18.49 7.74
C ILE A 318 -0.51 18.46 9.22
N THR A 319 -1.37 17.90 10.09
CA THR A 319 -1.03 17.71 11.50
C THR A 319 -0.16 16.47 11.71
N PHE A 320 0.50 16.35 12.87
CA PHE A 320 1.16 15.10 13.23
C PHE A 320 0.18 13.93 13.32
N ALA A 321 -1.05 14.13 13.79
CA ALA A 321 -2.08 13.10 13.74
C ALA A 321 -2.38 12.67 12.29
N GLY A 322 -2.52 13.63 11.37
CA GLY A 322 -2.72 13.34 9.95
C GLY A 322 -1.55 12.58 9.32
N LEU A 323 -0.30 12.98 9.62
CA LEU A 323 0.89 12.27 9.17
C LEU A 323 0.96 10.84 9.72
N THR A 324 0.62 10.66 11.00
CA THR A 324 0.57 9.34 11.65
C THR A 324 -0.46 8.45 10.95
N MET A 325 -1.67 8.95 10.72
CA MET A 325 -2.71 8.24 9.98
C MET A 325 -2.28 7.86 8.57
N LEU A 326 -1.59 8.77 7.87
CA LEU A 326 -1.07 8.51 6.53
C LEU A 326 -0.02 7.39 6.51
N VAL A 327 0.90 7.39 7.46
CA VAL A 327 1.94 6.35 7.57
C VAL A 327 1.31 5.02 7.97
N LEU A 328 0.39 4.99 8.93
CA LEU A 328 -0.31 3.77 9.34
C LEU A 328 -1.11 3.16 8.19
N GLU A 329 -1.84 3.96 7.41
CA GLU A 329 -2.55 3.46 6.22
C GLU A 329 -1.57 2.91 5.17
N ALA A 330 -0.45 3.60 4.92
CA ALA A 330 0.57 3.14 3.98
C ALA A 330 1.15 1.78 4.39
N VAL A 331 1.46 1.60 5.66
CA VAL A 331 1.99 0.33 6.21
C VAL A 331 0.96 -0.80 6.11
N ALA A 332 -0.31 -0.51 6.42
CA ALA A 332 -1.42 -1.45 6.23
C ALA A 332 -1.58 -1.83 4.75
N PHE A 333 -1.53 -0.85 3.84
CA PHE A 333 -1.58 -1.08 2.39
C PHE A 333 -0.46 -2.01 1.92
N GLY A 334 0.77 -1.77 2.36
CA GLY A 334 1.91 -2.63 2.06
C GLY A 334 1.75 -4.06 2.57
N SER A 335 1.20 -4.21 3.78
CA SER A 335 0.91 -5.52 4.35
C SER A 335 -0.16 -6.28 3.56
N PHE A 336 -1.22 -5.60 3.15
CA PHE A 336 -2.27 -6.17 2.30
C PHE A 336 -1.77 -6.48 0.89
N LEU A 337 -0.85 -5.68 0.35
CA LEU A 337 -0.24 -5.92 -0.96
C LEU A 337 0.52 -7.25 -0.97
N TRP A 338 1.27 -7.54 0.09
CA TRP A 338 1.93 -8.84 0.25
C TRP A 338 0.94 -10.01 0.30
N ASP A 339 -0.14 -9.87 1.07
CA ASP A 339 -1.17 -10.90 1.18
C ASP A 339 -1.89 -11.11 -0.17
N ALA A 340 -2.16 -10.03 -0.90
CA ALA A 340 -2.80 -10.05 -2.22
C ALA A 340 -1.90 -10.72 -3.28
N GLU A 341 -0.61 -10.38 -3.33
CA GLU A 341 0.33 -11.06 -4.23
C GLU A 341 0.42 -12.56 -3.93
N SER A 342 0.51 -12.92 -2.65
CA SER A 342 0.57 -14.32 -2.22
C SER A 342 -0.70 -15.09 -2.60
N TYR A 343 -1.86 -14.45 -2.48
CA TYR A 343 -3.14 -15.01 -2.90
C TYR A 343 -3.19 -15.23 -4.41
N VAL A 344 -2.90 -14.20 -5.21
CA VAL A 344 -2.95 -14.29 -6.68
C VAL A 344 -1.95 -15.32 -7.19
N GLU A 345 -0.73 -15.33 -6.66
CA GLU A 345 0.32 -16.27 -7.07
C GLU A 345 -0.08 -17.75 -6.81
N SER A 346 -0.90 -18.01 -5.79
CA SER A 346 -1.41 -19.37 -5.51
C SER A 346 -2.44 -19.86 -6.53
N LYS A 347 -3.03 -18.97 -7.32
CA LYS A 347 -4.10 -19.24 -8.30
C LYS A 347 -3.64 -19.05 -9.75
N TYR A 348 -2.83 -18.03 -9.99
CA TYR A 348 -2.30 -17.63 -11.29
C TYR A 348 -0.81 -17.32 -11.15
N HIS A 349 0.05 -18.17 -11.71
CA HIS A 349 1.50 -18.02 -11.60
C HIS A 349 1.99 -16.86 -12.49
N PHE A 350 2.32 -15.74 -11.85
CA PHE A 350 2.71 -14.49 -12.54
C PHE A 350 4.10 -13.99 -12.15
N LEU A 351 4.63 -14.44 -11.01
CA LEU A 351 6.02 -14.20 -10.67
C LEU A 351 6.94 -14.97 -11.63
N LYS A 352 8.00 -14.32 -12.08
CA LYS A 352 9.03 -15.00 -12.88
C LYS A 352 9.91 -15.81 -11.94
N SER A 353 10.02 -17.12 -12.21
CA SER A 353 11.04 -17.97 -11.58
C SER A 353 12.46 -17.58 -12.00
#